data_AF-A0A7L0HXL4-F1
#
_entry.id   AF-A0A7L0HXL4-F1
#
_cell.length_a   1.000
_cell.length_b   1.000
_cell.length_c   1.000
_cell.angle_alpha   90.00
_cell.angle_beta   90.00
_cell.angle_gamma   90.00
#
_symmetry.space_group_name_H-M   'P 1'
#
loop_
_entity.id
_entity.type
_entity.pdbx_description
1 polymer ?
#
loop_
_entity_poly.entity_id
_entity_poly.type
_entity_poly.pdbx_seq_one_letter_code
_entity_poly.pdbx_strand_id
1 'polypeptide(L)'
;SQAEWEQLLTNCSAFLFYGMERFMSYILLNRLVAMNIPRCHLMILLDLVRTKESYQRITSSDSHKSCLHIAIERPTETAVLLSLTGVRSVIANQWYTSLQENAERLEILSESLLSIGRTSGQTVHILQK
;
A
#
# COMPACT_ATOMS: atom_id res chain seq x y z
N SER A 1 10.67 9.78 -9.16
CA SER A 1 10.51 11.13 -8.56
C SER A 1 9.15 11.25 -7.87
N GLN A 2 8.87 12.28 -7.05
CA GLN A 2 7.52 12.45 -6.44
C GLN A 2 6.43 12.70 -7.50
N ALA A 3 6.75 13.44 -8.57
CA ALA A 3 5.82 13.71 -9.66
C ALA A 3 5.40 12.43 -10.41
N GLU A 4 6.31 11.46 -10.57
CA GLU A 4 5.97 10.16 -11.16
C GLU A 4 4.92 9.40 -10.33
N TRP A 5 5.07 9.39 -9.00
CA TRP A 5 4.07 8.78 -8.11
C TRP A 5 2.71 9.44 -8.25
N GLU A 6 2.67 10.77 -8.30
CA GLU A 6 1.44 11.53 -8.49
C GLU A 6 0.76 11.19 -9.83
N GLN A 7 1.55 11.13 -10.90
CA GLN A 7 1.06 10.82 -12.24
C GLN A 7 0.54 9.38 -12.34
N LEU A 8 1.23 8.41 -11.75
CA LEU A 8 0.84 7.00 -11.76
C LEU A 8 -0.48 6.78 -11.00
N LEU A 9 -0.58 7.33 -9.80
CA LEU A 9 -1.77 7.17 -8.95
C LEU A 9 -3.00 7.88 -9.54
N THR A 10 -2.85 9.06 -10.15
CA THR A 10 -3.99 9.78 -10.74
C THR A 10 -4.52 9.17 -12.04
N ASN A 11 -3.73 8.34 -12.72
CA ASN A 11 -4.05 7.78 -14.04
C ASN A 11 -4.21 6.27 -14.08
N CYS A 12 -4.55 5.62 -12.96
CA CYS A 12 -4.79 4.19 -12.90
C CYS A 12 -6.23 3.85 -12.48
N SER A 13 -6.77 2.74 -13.00
CA SER A 13 -8.00 2.13 -12.49
C SER A 13 -7.74 1.15 -11.35
N ALA A 14 -6.54 0.57 -11.31
CA ALA A 14 -6.04 -0.23 -10.21
C ALA A 14 -4.54 0.02 -10.05
N PHE A 15 -4.06 0.02 -8.81
CA PHE A 15 -2.65 0.27 -8.47
C PHE A 15 -2.11 -0.87 -7.62
N LEU A 16 -0.95 -1.42 -7.99
CA LEU A 16 -0.23 -2.42 -7.21
C LEU A 16 1.07 -1.80 -6.73
N PHE A 17 1.22 -1.73 -5.41
CA PHE A 17 2.48 -1.43 -4.76
C PHE A 17 3.08 -2.72 -4.20
N TYR A 18 4.30 -3.06 -4.61
CA TYR A 18 5.05 -4.21 -4.11
C TYR A 18 6.43 -3.70 -3.65
N GLY A 19 6.59 -3.55 -2.33
CA GLY A 19 7.72 -2.83 -1.75
C GLY A 19 8.19 -3.44 -0.43
N MET A 20 9.40 -3.08 -0.02
CA MET A 20 9.95 -3.58 1.25
C MET A 20 9.51 -2.70 2.42
N GLU A 21 9.62 -1.38 2.29
CA GLU A 21 9.24 -0.39 3.30
C GLU A 21 7.74 -0.07 3.24
N ARG A 22 7.26 0.84 4.09
CA ARG A 22 5.87 1.31 4.06
C ARG A 22 5.61 2.05 2.74
N PHE A 23 4.41 1.98 2.21
CA PHE A 23 3.99 2.82 1.07
C PHE A 23 4.31 4.32 1.30
N MET A 24 4.09 4.82 2.52
CA MET A 24 4.38 6.20 2.94
C MET A 24 5.88 6.56 2.99
N SER A 25 6.79 5.60 2.81
CA SER A 25 8.22 5.87 2.62
C SER A 25 8.54 6.37 1.20
N TYR A 26 7.62 6.18 0.24
CA TYR A 26 7.83 6.51 -1.18
C TYR A 26 7.08 7.76 -1.63
N ILE A 27 5.97 8.10 -0.97
CA ILE A 27 5.16 9.29 -1.24
C ILE A 27 5.12 10.20 -0.02
N LEU A 28 5.26 11.50 -0.24
CA LEU A 28 5.14 12.47 0.85
C LEU A 28 3.68 12.59 1.30
N LEU A 29 3.44 12.53 2.61
CA LEU A 29 2.10 12.64 3.20
C LEU A 29 1.34 13.88 2.71
N ASN A 30 1.97 15.04 2.75
CA ASN A 30 1.36 16.31 2.33
C ASN A 30 0.99 16.35 0.85
N ARG A 31 1.71 15.61 0.00
CA ARG A 31 1.36 15.43 -1.41
C ARG A 31 0.18 14.49 -1.53
N LEU A 32 0.26 13.31 -0.93
CA LEU A 32 -0.81 12.30 -1.01
C LEU A 32 -2.17 12.89 -0.61
N VAL A 33 -2.27 13.56 0.54
CA VAL A 33 -3.54 14.12 1.03
C VAL A 33 -4.10 15.25 0.16
N ALA A 34 -3.27 15.92 -0.63
CA ALA A 34 -3.69 16.96 -1.56
C ALA A 34 -4.12 16.38 -2.91
N MET A 35 -3.90 15.08 -3.16
CA MET A 35 -4.29 14.43 -4.41
C MET A 35 -5.78 14.12 -4.45
N ASN A 36 -6.30 14.05 -5.67
CA ASN A 36 -7.63 13.52 -5.98
C ASN A 36 -7.44 12.31 -6.91
N ILE A 37 -7.69 11.10 -6.41
CA ILE A 37 -7.42 9.81 -7.06
C ILE A 37 -8.73 9.02 -7.32
N PRO A 38 -9.79 9.63 -7.90
CA PRO A 38 -11.12 9.01 -7.96
C PRO A 38 -11.23 7.88 -8.99
N ARG A 39 -10.23 7.78 -9.89
CA ARG A 39 -10.14 6.77 -10.94
C ARG A 39 -9.62 5.44 -10.40
N CYS A 40 -8.89 5.44 -9.29
CA CYS A 40 -8.35 4.22 -8.71
C CYS A 40 -9.46 3.47 -7.95
N HIS A 41 -9.96 2.40 -8.56
CA HIS A 41 -10.98 1.56 -7.97
C HIS A 41 -10.41 0.56 -6.96
N LEU A 42 -9.17 0.13 -7.15
CA LEU A 42 -8.50 -0.86 -6.32
C LEU A 42 -7.03 -0.52 -6.14
N MET A 43 -6.60 -0.35 -4.89
CA MET A 43 -5.19 -0.23 -4.53
C MET A 43 -4.77 -1.43 -3.70
N ILE A 44 -3.70 -2.09 -4.11
CA ILE A 44 -3.13 -3.27 -3.44
C ILE A 44 -1.76 -2.88 -2.91
N LEU A 45 -1.58 -2.93 -1.59
CA LEU A 45 -0.34 -2.65 -0.89
C LEU A 45 0.24 -3.95 -0.34
N LEU A 46 1.24 -4.48 -1.04
CA LEU A 46 2.06 -5.60 -0.60
C LEU A 46 3.40 -5.06 -0.14
N ASP A 47 3.35 -4.36 0.99
CA ASP A 47 4.47 -3.68 1.62
C ASP A 47 4.83 -4.30 2.98
N LEU A 48 5.60 -3.59 3.81
CA LEU A 48 5.96 -4.02 5.18
C LEU A 48 6.82 -5.29 5.27
N VAL A 49 7.65 -5.57 4.26
CA VAL A 49 8.60 -6.69 4.34
C VAL A 49 9.65 -6.38 5.41
N ARG A 50 9.80 -7.26 6.38
CA ARG A 50 10.79 -7.11 7.45
C ARG A 50 12.10 -7.80 7.10
N THR A 51 13.07 -7.00 6.66
CA THR A 51 14.49 -7.37 6.58
C THR A 51 15.32 -6.44 7.46
N LYS A 52 16.60 -6.78 7.70
CA LYS A 52 17.50 -5.90 8.45
C LYS A 52 17.69 -4.56 7.74
N GLU A 53 17.79 -4.58 6.42
CA GLU A 53 18.02 -3.43 5.55
C GLU A 53 16.79 -2.52 5.48
N SER A 54 15.60 -3.09 5.29
CA SER A 54 14.35 -2.33 5.29
C SER A 54 14.07 -1.71 6.66
N TYR A 55 14.34 -2.44 7.74
CA TYR A 55 14.24 -1.89 9.10
C TYR A 55 15.21 -0.71 9.31
N GLN A 56 16.45 -0.81 8.84
CA GLN A 56 17.40 0.30 8.89
C GLN A 56 16.95 1.52 8.07
N ARG A 57 16.39 1.30 6.88
CA ARG A 57 15.86 2.39 6.04
C ARG A 57 14.61 3.07 6.64
N ILE A 58 13.72 2.29 7.25
CA ILE A 58 12.55 2.82 7.95
C ILE A 58 12.99 3.64 9.16
N THR A 59 13.89 3.11 9.99
CA THR A 59 14.35 3.81 11.20
C THR A 59 15.15 5.07 10.87
N SER A 60 15.96 5.06 9.81
CA SER A 60 16.64 6.27 9.34
C SER A 60 15.66 7.31 8.80
N SER A 61 14.65 6.90 8.02
CA SER A 61 13.58 7.80 7.54
C SER A 61 12.74 8.39 8.67
N ASP A 62 12.45 7.60 9.71
CA ASP A 62 11.62 8.01 10.85
C ASP A 62 12.38 8.89 11.85
N SER A 63 13.72 8.91 11.83
CA SER A 63 14.56 9.62 12.81
C SER A 63 14.29 11.12 12.92
N HIS A 64 13.79 11.75 11.84
CA HIS A 64 13.46 13.17 11.78
C HIS A 64 11.96 13.46 11.89
N LYS A 65 11.13 12.42 12.07
CA LYS A 65 9.66 12.54 12.13
C LYS A 65 9.17 12.58 13.56
N SER A 66 8.12 13.35 13.81
CA SER A 66 7.44 13.33 15.10
C SER A 66 6.67 12.02 15.30
N CYS A 67 6.39 11.65 16.55
CA CYS A 67 5.60 10.44 16.85
C CYS A 67 4.22 10.47 16.18
N LEU A 68 3.59 11.65 16.08
CA LEU A 68 2.31 11.82 15.40
C LEU A 68 2.43 11.58 13.89
N HIS A 69 3.51 12.05 13.27
CA HIS A 69 3.78 11.80 11.85
C HIS A 69 3.98 10.30 11.60
N ILE A 70 4.75 9.61 12.44
CA ILE A 70 4.94 8.15 12.29
C ILE A 70 3.62 7.40 12.51
N ALA A 71 2.77 7.86 13.43
CA ALA A 71 1.48 7.24 13.70
C ALA A 71 0.53 7.29 12.49
N ILE A 72 0.53 8.38 11.72
CA ILE A 72 -0.34 8.51 10.53
C ILE A 72 0.15 7.67 9.33
N GLU A 73 1.39 7.20 9.36
CA GLU A 73 1.97 6.32 8.33
C GLU A 73 1.75 4.82 8.63
N ARG A 74 1.02 4.50 9.70
CA ARG A 74 0.66 3.11 10.00
C ARG A 74 -0.32 2.56 8.95
N PRO A 75 -0.44 1.23 8.82
CA PRO A 75 -1.19 0.64 7.71
C PRO A 75 -2.67 1.03 7.69
N THR A 76 -3.32 1.09 8.85
CA THR A 76 -4.74 1.46 8.96
C THR A 76 -4.94 2.93 8.59
N GLU A 77 -4.13 3.83 9.13
CA GLU A 77 -4.14 5.26 8.85
C GLU A 77 -3.85 5.53 7.38
N THR A 78 -2.90 4.80 6.79
CA THR A 78 -2.61 4.85 5.34
C THR A 78 -3.84 4.48 4.51
N ALA A 79 -4.57 3.41 4.88
CA ALA A 79 -5.79 3.03 4.19
C ALA A 79 -6.90 4.09 4.31
N VAL A 80 -7.02 4.74 5.48
CA VAL A 80 -7.94 5.88 5.68
C VAL A 80 -7.56 7.04 4.77
N LEU A 81 -6.28 7.43 4.72
CA LEU A 81 -5.80 8.51 3.86
C LEU A 81 -6.06 8.22 2.38
N LEU A 82 -5.79 7.00 1.91
CA LEU A 82 -6.08 6.59 0.53
C LEU A 82 -7.59 6.65 0.22
N SER A 83 -8.43 6.27 1.19
CA SER A 83 -9.88 6.38 1.03
C SER A 83 -10.32 7.85 0.92
N LEU A 84 -9.73 8.74 1.74
CA LEU A 84 -10.01 10.17 1.71
C LEU A 84 -9.56 10.86 0.41
N THR A 85 -8.52 10.34 -0.26
CA THR A 85 -8.08 10.85 -1.56
C THR A 85 -8.92 10.34 -2.73
N GLY A 86 -9.89 9.45 -2.50
CA GLY A 86 -10.84 8.98 -3.50
C GLY A 86 -10.61 7.55 -4.02
N VAL A 87 -9.65 6.81 -3.45
CA VAL A 87 -9.46 5.38 -3.77
C VAL A 87 -10.67 4.59 -3.25
N ARG A 88 -11.29 3.76 -4.11
CA ARG A 88 -12.57 3.10 -3.76
C ARG A 88 -12.43 1.83 -2.92
N SER A 89 -11.31 1.12 -3.06
CA SER A 89 -11.02 -0.11 -2.32
C SER A 89 -9.52 -0.23 -2.09
N VAL A 90 -9.14 -0.62 -0.87
CA VAL A 90 -7.74 -0.83 -0.50
C VAL A 90 -7.58 -2.24 0.06
N ILE A 91 -6.65 -3.00 -0.48
CA ILE A 91 -6.14 -4.26 0.07
C ILE A 91 -4.75 -3.96 0.58
N ALA A 92 -4.48 -4.18 1.87
CA ALA A 92 -3.18 -3.85 2.46
C ALA A 92 -2.79 -4.86 3.55
N ASN A 93 -1.48 -4.99 3.78
CA ASN A 93 -0.94 -5.73 4.92
C ASN A 93 -1.21 -4.95 6.21
N GLN A 94 -1.78 -5.62 7.23
CA GLN A 94 -1.99 -5.00 8.55
C GLN A 94 -0.78 -5.16 9.49
N TRP A 95 0.08 -6.14 9.23
CA TRP A 95 1.32 -6.39 9.99
C TRP A 95 2.51 -6.57 9.05
N TYR A 96 3.71 -6.55 9.61
CA TYR A 96 4.94 -6.85 8.89
C TYR A 96 4.91 -8.27 8.33
N THR A 97 5.47 -8.44 7.14
CA THR A 97 5.47 -9.69 6.37
C THR A 97 6.88 -10.08 5.95
N SER A 98 7.01 -11.22 5.28
CA SER A 98 8.22 -11.58 4.52
C SER A 98 8.03 -11.32 3.02
N LEU A 99 9.14 -11.26 2.27
CA LEU A 99 9.09 -11.14 0.81
C LEU A 99 8.35 -12.32 0.19
N GLN A 100 8.60 -13.52 0.71
CA GLN A 100 7.96 -14.75 0.23
C GLN A 100 6.45 -14.70 0.45
N GLU A 101 5.99 -14.32 1.64
CA GLU A 101 4.56 -14.20 1.90
C GLU A 101 3.88 -13.17 0.98
N ASN A 102 4.52 -12.02 0.74
CA ASN A 102 3.95 -11.03 -0.20
C ASN A 102 3.92 -11.57 -1.64
N ALA A 103 4.91 -12.37 -2.05
CA ALA A 103 4.90 -13.02 -3.36
C ALA A 103 3.76 -14.04 -3.49
N GLU A 104 3.56 -14.88 -2.47
CA GLU A 104 2.45 -15.85 -2.43
C GLU A 104 1.08 -15.14 -2.42
N ARG A 105 0.94 -14.05 -1.64
CA ARG A 105 -0.26 -13.22 -1.65
C ARG A 105 -0.52 -12.62 -3.04
N LEU A 106 0.53 -12.14 -3.72
CA LEU A 106 0.42 -11.58 -5.07
C LEU A 106 -0.08 -12.61 -6.08
N GLU A 107 0.42 -13.84 -6.01
CA GLU A 107 -0.01 -14.94 -6.87
C GLU A 107 -1.50 -15.24 -6.67
N ILE A 108 -1.93 -15.42 -5.43
CA ILE A 108 -3.34 -15.67 -5.08
C ILE A 108 -4.25 -14.50 -5.50
N LEU A 109 -3.81 -13.27 -5.25
CA LEU A 109 -4.54 -12.05 -5.65
C LEU A 109 -4.69 -11.99 -7.16
N SER A 110 -3.61 -12.22 -7.91
CA SER A 110 -3.61 -12.14 -9.37
C SER A 110 -4.49 -13.23 -9.99
N GLU A 111 -4.36 -14.47 -9.53
CA GLU A 111 -5.20 -15.58 -10.00
C GLU A 111 -6.68 -15.32 -9.69
N SER A 112 -7.00 -14.95 -8.45
CA SER A 112 -8.39 -14.76 -8.02
C SER A 112 -9.06 -13.58 -8.70
N LEU A 113 -8.38 -12.44 -8.84
CA LEU A 113 -8.94 -11.23 -9.43
C LEU A 113 -9.00 -11.29 -10.96
N LEU A 114 -7.95 -11.79 -11.61
CA LEU A 114 -7.80 -11.68 -13.07
C LEU A 114 -8.24 -12.94 -13.82
N SER A 115 -7.93 -14.13 -13.29
CA SER A 115 -8.27 -15.40 -13.93
C SER A 115 -9.66 -15.88 -13.53
N ILE A 116 -9.94 -15.92 -12.23
CA ILE A 116 -11.22 -16.42 -11.69
C ILE A 116 -12.31 -15.33 -11.73
N GLY A 117 -11.92 -14.05 -11.67
CA GLY A 117 -12.86 -12.92 -11.67
C GLY A 117 -13.60 -12.71 -10.35
N ARG A 118 -13.00 -13.11 -9.23
CA ARG A 118 -13.56 -12.87 -7.88
C ARG A 118 -13.51 -11.39 -7.53
N THR A 119 -14.46 -10.96 -6.70
CA THR A 119 -14.44 -9.60 -6.14
C THR A 119 -13.29 -9.43 -5.14
N SER A 120 -12.87 -8.18 -4.88
CA SER A 120 -11.80 -7.88 -3.91
C SER A 120 -12.06 -8.49 -2.52
N GLY A 121 -13.29 -8.38 -2.02
CA GLY A 121 -13.69 -8.98 -0.73
C GLY A 121 -13.59 -10.51 -0.72
N GLN A 122 -14.06 -11.18 -1.77
CA GLN A 122 -13.94 -12.65 -1.90
C GLN A 122 -12.48 -13.09 -1.95
N THR A 123 -11.63 -12.36 -2.69
CA THR A 123 -10.21 -12.69 -2.78
C THR A 123 -9.49 -12.49 -1.45
N VAL A 124 -9.74 -11.40 -0.73
CA VAL A 124 -9.14 -11.17 0.60
C VAL A 124 -9.56 -12.24 1.59
N HIS A 125 -10.81 -12.72 1.53
CA HIS A 125 -11.27 -13.80 2.39
C HIS A 125 -10.48 -15.11 2.19
N ILE A 126 -10.02 -15.41 0.97
CA ILE A 126 -9.17 -16.58 0.69
C ILE A 126 -7.79 -16.46 1.38
N LEU A 127 -7.30 -15.23 1.54
CA LEU A 127 -6.01 -14.95 2.19
C LEU A 127 -6.08 -15.07 3.72
N GLN A 128 -7.28 -15.08 4.32
CA GLN A 128 -7.50 -15.10 5.78
C GLN A 128 -7.47 -16.52 6.38
N LYS A 129 -6.57 -17.40 5.91
CA LYS A 129 -6.43 -18.75 6.51
C LYS A 129 -6.07 -18.71 7.99
#